data_AF-M6E8N1-F1
#
_entry.id   AF-M6E8N1-F1
#
_cell.length_a   1.000
_cell.length_b   1.000
_cell.length_c   1.000
_cell.angle_alpha   90.00
_cell.angle_beta   90.00
_cell.angle_gamma   90.00
#
_symmetry.space_group_name_H-M   'P 1'
#
loop_
_entity.id
_entity.type
_entity.pdbx_description
1 polymer ?
#
loop_
_entity_poly.entity_id
_entity_poly.type
_entity_poly.pdbx_seq_one_letter_code
_entity_poly.pdbx_strand_id
1 'polypeptide(L)'
;MIRKSQGGPRPNYPYCAYGVLIRKKDTANLRYPKHNEDPTKISIEYFIPEGVKISLSFYNANVENPLDVLDELSNKAREWFEIHGKDTIEKIGVVIDDFSTIQDRTTLLDVVYEYQLGFDFRIRGSRNTELVLDAVDLESTFNSIDWENE
;
A
#
# COMPACT_ATOMS: atom_id res chain seq x y z
N MET A 1 -16.86 -9.05 1.20
CA MET A 1 -15.75 -8.38 1.90
C MET A 1 -16.18 -6.98 2.32
N ILE A 2 -15.92 -6.56 3.56
CA ILE A 2 -16.32 -5.24 4.06
C ILE A 2 -15.15 -4.49 4.73
N ARG A 3 -15.27 -3.17 4.95
CA ARG A 3 -14.29 -2.43 5.76
C ARG A 3 -14.62 -2.58 7.25
N LYS A 4 -13.63 -2.90 8.09
CA LYS A 4 -13.83 -3.16 9.54
C LYS A 4 -14.57 -2.05 10.30
N SER A 5 -14.45 -0.79 9.87
CA SER A 5 -15.05 0.38 10.55
C SER A 5 -16.22 1.00 9.77
N GLN A 6 -16.97 0.21 9.01
CA GLN A 6 -18.16 0.72 8.31
C GLN A 6 -19.41 0.64 9.21
N GLY A 7 -20.31 1.62 9.11
CA GLY A 7 -21.59 1.64 9.84
C GLY A 7 -22.73 0.86 9.16
N GLY A 8 -22.44 0.19 8.03
CA GLY A 8 -23.43 -0.60 7.29
C GLY A 8 -23.67 -2.01 7.87
N PRO A 9 -24.69 -2.71 7.38
CA PRO A 9 -24.99 -4.08 7.83
C PRO A 9 -23.81 -5.02 7.57
N ARG A 10 -23.54 -5.92 8.53
CA ARG A 10 -22.51 -6.96 8.39
C ARG A 10 -23.02 -8.07 7.46
N PRO A 11 -22.17 -8.66 6.60
CA PRO A 11 -22.53 -9.83 5.81
C PRO A 11 -22.84 -11.04 6.69
N ASN A 12 -23.53 -12.02 6.12
CA ASN A 12 -23.71 -13.33 6.78
C ASN A 12 -22.37 -14.05 6.93
N TYR A 13 -22.25 -14.85 7.99
CA TYR A 13 -21.07 -15.68 8.22
C TYR A 13 -20.96 -16.84 7.21
N PRO A 14 -19.73 -17.30 6.90
CA PRO A 14 -18.46 -16.65 7.21
C PRO A 14 -18.19 -15.46 6.27
N TYR A 15 -17.56 -14.40 6.78
CA TYR A 15 -17.19 -13.24 5.95
C TYR A 15 -15.79 -12.72 6.26
N CYS A 16 -15.21 -11.98 5.32
CA CYS A 16 -13.96 -11.28 5.51
C CYS A 16 -14.14 -9.75 5.57
N ALA A 17 -13.34 -9.10 6.39
CA ALA A 17 -13.23 -7.65 6.48
C ALA A 17 -11.77 -7.19 6.47
N TYR A 18 -11.51 -6.03 5.86
CA TYR A 18 -10.19 -5.42 5.87
C TYR A 18 -10.18 -4.10 6.65
N GLY A 19 -9.04 -3.83 7.29
CA GLY A 19 -8.73 -2.57 7.94
C GLY A 19 -7.43 -2.01 7.40
N VAL A 20 -7.36 -0.69 7.21
CA VAL A 20 -6.11 -0.01 6.91
C VAL A 20 -5.45 0.35 8.23
N LEU A 21 -4.29 -0.23 8.53
CA LEU A 21 -3.58 0.02 9.79
C LEU A 21 -2.74 1.29 9.69
N ILE A 22 -1.94 1.40 8.63
CA ILE A 22 -1.00 2.50 8.44
C ILE A 22 -0.96 2.84 6.95
N ARG A 23 -1.06 4.13 6.62
CA ARG A 23 -0.69 4.67 5.30
C ARG A 23 0.60 5.43 5.48
N LYS A 24 1.73 4.89 4.98
CA LYS A 24 3.02 5.55 5.06
C LYS A 24 3.30 6.31 3.77
N LYS A 25 3.77 7.54 3.91
CA LYS A 25 4.40 8.34 2.85
C LYS A 25 5.87 8.60 3.25
N ASP A 26 6.52 7.57 3.77
CA ASP A 26 7.71 7.75 4.62
C ASP A 26 9.04 7.61 3.88
N THR A 27 9.02 7.37 2.57
CA THR A 27 10.27 7.25 1.83
C THR A 27 10.57 8.54 1.11
N ALA A 28 11.82 8.99 1.20
CA ALA A 28 12.31 10.11 0.43
C ALA A 28 12.01 9.88 -1.06
N ASN A 29 11.51 10.91 -1.74
CA ASN A 29 11.32 10.86 -3.18
C ASN A 29 12.68 10.66 -3.85
N LEU A 30 12.81 9.62 -4.66
CA LEU A 30 13.99 9.43 -5.49
C LEU A 30 13.88 10.36 -6.71
N ARG A 31 14.97 11.02 -7.06
CA ARG A 31 15.02 11.99 -8.17
C ARG A 31 15.98 11.48 -9.22
N TYR A 32 15.50 11.37 -10.45
CA TYR A 32 16.30 10.96 -11.59
C TYR A 32 16.30 12.08 -12.62
N PRO A 33 17.49 12.57 -13.05
CA PRO A 33 17.55 13.49 -14.17
C PRO A 33 17.09 12.76 -15.43
N LYS A 34 16.18 13.37 -16.19
CA LYS A 34 15.68 12.83 -17.46
C LYS A 34 16.12 13.75 -18.58
N HIS A 35 16.62 13.15 -19.66
CA HIS A 35 17.02 13.93 -20.84
C HIS A 35 15.80 14.66 -21.41
N ASN A 36 15.97 15.96 -21.68
CA ASN A 36 14.99 16.79 -22.35
C ASN A 36 15.56 17.21 -23.70
N GLU A 37 14.75 17.11 -24.75
CA GLU A 37 15.14 17.50 -26.13
C GLU A 37 15.29 19.02 -26.27
N ASP A 38 14.61 19.79 -25.41
CA ASP A 38 14.74 21.24 -25.34
C ASP A 38 15.92 21.62 -24.42
N PRO A 39 17.01 22.22 -24.97
CA PRO A 39 18.19 22.58 -24.19
C PRO A 39 17.93 23.69 -23.17
N THR A 40 16.80 24.40 -23.27
CA THR A 40 16.39 25.44 -22.32
C THR A 40 15.63 24.88 -21.13
N LYS A 41 15.43 23.56 -21.04
CA LYS A 41 14.62 22.90 -20.02
C LYS A 41 15.34 21.75 -19.36
N ILE A 42 15.10 21.59 -18.07
CA ILE A 42 15.56 20.45 -17.27
C ILE A 42 14.33 19.64 -16.87
N SER A 43 14.34 18.34 -17.22
CA SER A 43 13.33 17.38 -16.74
C SER A 43 13.88 16.58 -15.56
N ILE A 44 13.10 16.52 -14.47
CA ILE A 44 13.38 15.69 -13.30
C ILE A 44 12.21 14.73 -13.12
N GLU A 45 12.50 13.43 -13.14
CA GLU A 45 11.54 12.41 -12.78
C GLU A 45 11.61 12.14 -11.27
N TYR A 46 10.45 12.23 -10.62
CA TYR A 46 10.28 11.88 -9.21
C TYR A 46 9.63 10.52 -9.10
N PHE A 47 10.31 9.60 -8.42
CA PHE A 47 9.78 8.30 -8.02
C PHE A 47 9.40 8.36 -6.54
N ILE A 48 8.10 8.23 -6.27
CA ILE A 48 7.53 8.31 -4.92
C ILE A 48 7.01 6.92 -4.54
N PRO A 49 7.77 6.14 -3.75
CA PRO A 49 7.30 4.86 -3.26
C PRO A 49 6.22 5.04 -2.20
N GLU A 50 5.15 4.27 -2.32
CA GLU A 50 3.99 4.30 -1.42
C GLU A 50 3.80 2.93 -0.77
N GLY A 51 3.42 2.94 0.50
CA GLY A 51 3.23 1.71 1.28
C GLY A 51 2.04 1.81 2.21
N VAL A 52 1.17 0.79 2.17
CA VAL A 52 0.01 0.70 3.05
C VAL A 52 0.01 -0.66 3.75
N LYS A 53 -0.08 -0.65 5.08
CA LYS A 53 -0.26 -1.88 5.86
C LYS A 53 -1.75 -2.16 6.04
N ILE A 54 -2.19 -3.33 5.59
CA ILE A 54 -3.57 -3.79 5.62
C ILE A 54 -3.69 -4.95 6.59
N SER A 55 -4.79 -4.99 7.34
CA SER A 55 -5.18 -6.09 8.21
C SER A 55 -6.39 -6.78 7.63
N LEU A 56 -6.25 -8.03 7.21
CA LEU A 56 -7.36 -8.86 6.75
C LEU A 56 -7.84 -9.73 7.91
N SER A 57 -9.15 -9.86 8.09
CA SER A 57 -9.72 -10.73 9.10
C SER A 57 -10.98 -11.41 8.62
N PHE A 58 -11.15 -12.63 9.08
CA PHE A 58 -12.23 -13.53 8.76
C PHE A 58 -13.03 -13.73 10.03
N TYR A 59 -14.35 -13.73 9.88
CA TYR A 59 -15.30 -13.79 10.98
C TYR A 59 -16.23 -14.98 10.74
N ASN A 60 -16.50 -15.71 11.81
CA ASN A 60 -17.46 -16.80 11.81
C ASN A 60 -18.14 -16.90 13.17
N ALA A 61 -19.36 -17.43 13.19
CA ALA A 61 -20.10 -17.68 14.42
C ALA A 61 -20.92 -18.97 14.29
N ASN A 62 -21.14 -19.65 15.42
CA ASN A 62 -22.14 -20.71 15.56
C ASN A 62 -21.95 -21.96 14.69
N VAL A 63 -20.70 -22.41 14.49
CA VAL A 63 -20.38 -23.74 13.88
C VAL A 63 -19.58 -24.59 14.87
N GLU A 64 -19.54 -25.91 14.64
CA GLU A 64 -18.93 -26.88 15.58
C GLU A 64 -17.40 -26.70 15.74
N ASN A 65 -16.71 -26.12 14.74
CA ASN A 65 -15.29 -25.76 14.78
C ASN A 65 -14.99 -24.48 13.97
N PRO A 66 -15.28 -23.29 14.52
CA PRO A 66 -15.20 -22.04 13.77
C PRO A 66 -13.76 -21.64 13.45
N LEU A 67 -12.81 -21.97 14.33
CA LEU A 67 -11.39 -21.63 14.15
C LEU A 67 -10.77 -22.40 12.97
N ASP A 68 -11.08 -23.68 12.78
CA ASP A 68 -10.53 -24.46 11.67
C ASP A 68 -10.98 -23.92 10.31
N VAL A 69 -12.28 -23.57 10.19
CA VAL A 69 -12.84 -22.95 8.99
C VAL A 69 -12.18 -21.60 8.72
N LEU A 70 -11.96 -20.81 9.77
CA LEU A 70 -11.35 -19.49 9.66
C LEU A 70 -9.85 -19.58 9.32
N ASP A 71 -9.14 -20.60 9.81
CA ASP A 71 -7.74 -20.86 9.48
C ASP A 71 -7.61 -21.28 8.02
N GLU A 72 -8.47 -22.19 7.55
CA GLU A 72 -8.51 -22.60 6.15
C GLU A 72 -8.77 -21.41 5.21
N LEU A 73 -9.75 -20.56 5.55
CA LEU A 73 -10.04 -19.35 4.77
C LEU A 73 -8.87 -18.36 4.77
N SER A 74 -8.21 -18.20 5.92
CA SER A 74 -7.05 -17.32 6.06
C SER A 74 -5.87 -17.82 5.23
N ASN A 75 -5.60 -19.13 5.26
CA ASN A 75 -4.54 -19.78 4.48
C ASN A 75 -4.82 -19.68 2.98
N LYS A 76 -6.04 -19.98 2.52
CA LYS A 76 -6.41 -19.84 1.11
C LYS A 76 -6.26 -18.41 0.59
N ALA A 77 -6.67 -17.42 1.38
CA ALA A 77 -6.51 -16.02 1.01
C ALA A 77 -5.04 -15.62 0.93
N ARG A 78 -4.21 -16.08 1.88
CA ARG A 78 -2.77 -15.84 1.87
C ARG A 78 -2.09 -16.51 0.67
N GLU A 79 -2.39 -17.78 0.41
CA GLU A 79 -1.88 -18.53 -0.74
C GLU A 79 -2.23 -17.83 -2.05
N TRP A 80 -3.47 -17.32 -2.16
CA TRP A 80 -3.87 -16.56 -3.33
C TRP A 80 -3.02 -15.30 -3.51
N PHE A 81 -2.74 -14.53 -2.46
CA PHE A 81 -1.89 -13.35 -2.60
C PHE A 81 -0.42 -13.68 -2.88
N GLU A 82 0.12 -14.76 -2.30
CA GLU A 82 1.53 -15.13 -2.46
C GLU A 82 1.83 -15.85 -3.79
N ILE A 83 0.87 -16.62 -4.32
CA ILE A 83 1.08 -17.55 -5.43
C ILE A 83 0.19 -17.19 -6.62
N HIS A 84 -1.13 -17.38 -6.49
CA HIS A 84 -2.04 -17.38 -7.64
C HIS A 84 -2.30 -15.99 -8.22
N GLY A 85 -2.45 -14.99 -7.34
CA GLY A 85 -2.76 -13.61 -7.68
C GLY A 85 -1.52 -12.74 -7.90
N LYS A 86 -0.32 -13.24 -7.56
CA LYS A 86 0.92 -12.46 -7.58
C LYS A 86 1.16 -11.80 -8.94
N ASP A 87 1.13 -12.57 -10.01
CA ASP A 87 1.35 -12.07 -11.37
C ASP A 87 0.31 -11.02 -11.78
N THR A 88 -0.95 -11.20 -11.38
CA THR A 88 -2.03 -10.24 -11.67
C THR A 88 -1.84 -8.93 -10.91
N ILE A 89 -1.39 -9.00 -9.67
CA ILE A 89 -1.14 -7.82 -8.81
C ILE A 89 0.10 -7.07 -9.31
N GLU A 90 1.18 -7.77 -9.66
CA GLU A 90 2.40 -7.13 -10.17
C GLU A 90 2.18 -6.47 -11.53
N LYS A 91 1.31 -7.04 -12.38
CA LYS A 91 0.91 -6.42 -13.67
C LYS A 91 0.24 -5.06 -13.53
N ILE A 92 -0.43 -4.78 -12.41
CA ILE A 92 -1.03 -3.47 -12.14
C ILE A 92 -0.07 -2.53 -11.37
N GLY A 93 1.21 -2.90 -11.26
CA GLY A 93 2.24 -2.07 -10.61
C GLY A 93 2.18 -2.09 -9.08
N VAL A 94 1.56 -3.11 -8.50
CA VAL A 94 1.40 -3.27 -7.06
C VAL A 94 2.13 -4.53 -6.60
N VAL A 95 2.81 -4.44 -5.46
CA VAL A 95 3.49 -5.58 -4.83
C VAL A 95 2.91 -5.80 -3.45
N ILE A 96 2.56 -7.04 -3.13
CA ILE A 96 2.14 -7.42 -1.78
C ILE A 96 3.27 -8.20 -1.11
N ASP A 97 3.65 -7.79 0.10
CA ASP A 97 4.70 -8.43 0.89
C ASP A 97 4.46 -8.31 2.40
N ASP A 98 5.44 -8.72 3.21
CA ASP A 98 5.43 -8.59 4.68
C ASP A 98 4.18 -9.23 5.33
N PHE A 99 3.89 -10.48 4.93
CA PHE A 99 2.82 -11.26 5.53
C PHE A 99 3.18 -11.67 6.96
N SER A 100 2.36 -11.23 7.91
CA SER A 100 2.41 -11.72 9.28
C SER A 100 1.81 -13.11 9.42
N THR A 101 2.07 -13.75 10.56
CA THR A 101 1.40 -14.99 10.95
C THR A 101 -0.10 -14.78 11.09
N ILE A 102 -0.89 -15.81 10.78
CA ILE A 102 -2.32 -15.82 11.10
C ILE A 102 -2.46 -15.81 12.62
N GLN A 103 -3.28 -14.89 13.13
CA GLN A 103 -3.48 -14.66 14.55
C GLN A 103 -4.94 -14.84 14.92
N ASP A 104 -5.18 -15.47 16.06
CA ASP A 104 -6.46 -15.45 16.75
C ASP A 104 -6.73 -14.06 17.33
N ARG A 105 -7.85 -13.50 16.92
CA ARG A 105 -8.36 -12.18 17.25
C ARG A 105 -9.79 -12.27 17.78
N THR A 106 -10.21 -13.45 18.21
CA THR A 106 -11.54 -13.74 18.74
C THR A 106 -11.88 -12.79 19.87
N THR A 107 -13.10 -12.27 19.84
CA THR A 107 -13.60 -11.37 20.87
C THR A 107 -14.87 -11.91 21.51
N LEU A 108 -14.96 -11.76 22.83
CA LEU A 108 -16.19 -12.05 23.57
C LEU A 108 -17.10 -10.83 23.48
N LEU A 109 -18.26 -10.99 22.85
CA LEU A 109 -19.30 -9.97 22.77
C LEU A 109 -20.44 -10.38 23.70
N ASP A 110 -20.39 -9.87 24.93
CA ASP A 110 -21.38 -10.07 25.99
C ASP A 110 -21.58 -11.57 26.34
N VAL A 111 -22.45 -12.28 25.59
CA VAL A 111 -22.78 -13.69 25.81
C VAL A 111 -22.39 -14.60 24.63
N VAL A 112 -21.88 -14.02 23.53
CA VAL A 112 -21.54 -14.77 22.30
C VAL A 112 -20.08 -14.51 21.91
N TYR A 113 -19.35 -15.58 21.58
CA TYR A 113 -18.04 -15.47 20.96
C TYR A 113 -18.18 -15.09 19.48
N GLU A 114 -17.54 -13.99 19.08
CA GLU A 114 -17.28 -13.69 17.68
C GLU A 114 -15.87 -14.18 17.35
N TYR A 115 -15.79 -15.35 16.69
CA TYR A 115 -14.52 -15.95 16.31
C TYR A 115 -13.91 -15.18 15.15
N GLN A 116 -12.63 -14.85 15.30
CA GLN A 116 -11.92 -14.06 14.32
C GLN A 116 -10.48 -14.57 14.16
N LEU A 117 -10.10 -14.93 12.92
CA LEU A 117 -8.70 -15.12 12.54
C LEU A 117 -8.31 -14.11 11.48
N GLY A 118 -7.03 -13.79 11.39
CA GLY A 118 -6.56 -12.93 10.33
C GLY A 118 -5.06 -12.68 10.35
N PHE A 119 -4.59 -12.05 9.30
CA PHE A 119 -3.19 -11.68 9.13
C PHE A 119 -3.11 -10.27 8.55
N ASP A 120 -1.99 -9.63 8.80
CA ASP A 120 -1.63 -8.36 8.23
C ASP A 120 -0.59 -8.56 7.11
N PHE A 121 -0.63 -7.69 6.12
CA PHE A 121 0.31 -7.64 5.02
C PHE A 121 0.52 -6.19 4.56
N ARG A 122 1.56 -5.96 3.77
CA ARG A 122 1.87 -4.66 3.21
C ARG A 122 1.62 -4.67 1.70
N ILE A 123 0.97 -3.60 1.24
CA ILE A 123 0.81 -3.27 -0.17
C ILE A 123 1.82 -2.16 -0.48
N ARG A 124 2.67 -2.37 -1.47
CA ARG A 124 3.61 -1.39 -2.01
C ARG A 124 3.24 -1.02 -3.43
N GLY A 125 3.42 0.25 -3.76
CA GLY A 125 3.34 0.76 -5.12
C GLY A 125 4.30 1.93 -5.29
N SER A 126 4.26 2.54 -6.46
CA SER A 126 5.02 3.74 -6.75
C SER A 126 4.24 4.68 -7.64
N ARG A 127 4.40 5.98 -7.40
CA ARG A 127 3.91 7.02 -8.30
C ARG A 127 5.08 7.74 -8.92
N ASN A 128 5.06 7.86 -10.25
CA ASN A 128 6.03 8.66 -10.98
C ASN A 128 5.38 10.01 -11.32
N THR A 129 6.14 11.09 -11.16
CA THR A 129 5.72 12.41 -11.65
C THR A 129 6.92 13.09 -12.30
N GLU A 130 6.70 13.68 -13.46
CA GLU A 130 7.72 14.47 -14.15
C GLU A 130 7.53 15.94 -13.82
N LEU A 131 8.63 16.62 -13.52
CA LEU A 131 8.69 18.06 -13.37
C LEU A 131 9.64 18.62 -14.43
N VAL A 132 9.12 19.51 -15.27
CA VAL A 132 9.92 20.25 -16.24
C VAL A 132 10.13 21.65 -15.68
N LEU A 133 11.38 22.04 -15.56
CA LEU A 133 11.81 23.36 -15.09
C LEU A 133 12.60 24.05 -16.18
N ASP A 134 12.56 25.38 -16.19
CA ASP A 134 13.44 26.15 -17.06
C ASP A 134 14.88 25.99 -16.57
N ALA A 135 15.79 25.72 -17.50
CA ALA A 135 17.20 25.69 -17.22
C ALA A 135 17.66 27.11 -16.85
N VAL A 136 18.44 27.22 -15.78
CA VAL A 136 19.11 28.49 -15.48
C VAL A 136 20.11 28.75 -16.61
N ASP A 137 19.90 29.84 -17.35
CA ASP A 137 20.86 30.33 -18.32
C ASP A 137 22.09 30.85 -17.56
N LEU A 138 23.11 30.00 -17.47
CA LEU A 138 24.35 30.31 -16.76
C LEU A 138 25.13 31.43 -17.44
N GLU A 139 25.02 31.61 -18.76
CA GLU A 139 25.70 32.71 -19.45
C GLU A 139 25.03 34.05 -19.17
N SER A 140 23.70 34.12 -19.27
CA SER A 140 22.93 35.32 -18.91
C SER A 140 23.10 35.67 -17.43
N THR A 141 23.05 34.67 -16.54
CA THR A 141 23.24 34.88 -15.11
C THR A 141 24.65 35.36 -14.79
N PHE A 142 25.68 34.75 -15.38
CA PHE A 142 27.07 35.15 -15.20
C PHE A 142 27.36 36.57 -15.72
N ASN A 143 26.77 36.95 -16.85
CA ASN A 143 26.91 38.29 -17.44
C ASN A 143 26.10 39.37 -16.70
N SER A 144 25.07 38.97 -15.93
CA SER A 144 24.25 39.88 -15.12
C SER A 144 24.80 40.11 -13.70
N ILE A 145 25.81 39.35 -13.29
CA ILE A 145 26.55 39.62 -12.06
C ILE A 145 27.45 40.82 -12.34
N ASP A 146 27.09 41.98 -11.78
CA ASP A 146 28.00 43.11 -11.70
C ASP A 146 29.18 42.70 -10.81
N TRP A 147 30.28 42.32 -11.47
CA TRP A 147 31.58 42.21 -10.84
C TRP A 147 32.08 43.63 -10.58
N GLU A 148 31.47 44.33 -9.62
CA GLU A 148 32.07 45.56 -9.08
C GLU A 148 33.45 45.19 -8.53
N ASN A 149 34.47 45.65 -9.26
CA ASN A 149 35.88 45.42 -8.99
C ASN A 149 36.25 45.79 -7.54
N GLU A 150 36.97 44.91 -6.84
CA GLU A 150 37.88 45.28 -5.75
C GLU A 150 39.02 46.19 -6.25
#